data_AF-A0A349DGW1-F1
#
_entry.id   AF-A0A349DGW1-F1
#
_cell.length_a   1.000
_cell.length_b   1.000
_cell.length_c   1.000
_cell.angle_alpha   90.00
_cell.angle_beta   90.00
_cell.angle_gamma   90.00
#
_symmetry.space_group_name_H-M   'P 1'
#
loop_
_entity.id
_entity.type
_entity.pdbx_description
1 polymer ?
#
loop_
_entity_poly.entity_id
_entity_poly.type
_entity_poly.pdbx_seq_one_letter_code
_entity_poly.pdbx_strand_id
1 'polypeptide(L)'
;MTKRKQRAYTRAQLETILYDLSHRKVALSNRPNDFKNIAELLQTTWWHRRRCDQKEFYQFVKDIARGNAYQIYYRATALSNVYRYARLWIRDPKDWEPIVEIPDKTDWREASNWLLKDLLQFLFGYYSVPIFMNQAWKNGNKQTIEWYLHLANGQNIRKAKNLPVSLTKKMAHHFSESPAEYSIYQALYYGQIVAMGGNLALFKALMAAKLDQIIRDQEFWLELILFLINHPDFLVHHQVGPLVDFVVAQRYETSLRLNDAGELVAQEPQKTGFSLKGRTYGSLMRMIQEWHRWLNDTQQYQQVLEQYGEAVVHWNYSAMSEFHYFTKRNSLKWYTIRQITDSQALFDEGRDMSHCVSSYLNRCTSGYCSIWSLVTQDLFRPTTKQVTIEVLDDRRVVQARGAYNRMPSAKEMQVIRAWAAAEKLTLQLGNDYY
;
A
#
# COMPACT_ATOMS: atom_id res chain seq x y z
N MET A 1 13.79 18.61 15.61
CA MET A 1 14.50 17.85 14.55
C MET A 1 15.93 18.36 14.46
N THR A 2 16.88 17.62 15.01
CA THR A 2 18.31 17.95 14.96
C THR A 2 18.80 17.82 13.51
N LYS A 3 19.28 18.92 12.91
CA LYS A 3 19.98 18.91 11.62
C LYS A 3 21.19 17.96 11.74
N ARG A 4 21.07 16.72 11.28
CA ARG A 4 22.22 15.82 11.15
C ARG A 4 23.12 16.45 10.08
N LYS A 5 24.31 16.92 10.46
CA LYS A 5 25.34 17.39 9.52
C LYS A 5 25.49 16.33 8.42
N GLN A 6 25.33 16.72 7.16
CA GLN A 6 25.72 15.90 6.02
C GLN A 6 27.18 15.47 6.25
N ARG A 7 27.41 14.16 6.29
CA ARG A 7 28.75 13.61 6.47
C ARG A 7 29.40 13.58 5.09
N ALA A 8 30.60 14.13 4.97
CA ALA A 8 31.39 14.01 3.76
C ALA A 8 32.39 12.86 3.94
N TYR A 9 32.51 12.00 2.94
CA TYR A 9 33.51 10.94 2.90
C TYR A 9 34.39 11.13 1.68
N THR A 10 35.69 10.97 1.83
CA THR A 10 36.59 10.80 0.69
C THR A 10 36.46 9.40 0.12
N ARG A 11 36.82 9.19 -1.15
CA ARG A 11 36.85 7.85 -1.76
C ARG A 11 37.73 6.88 -0.96
N ALA A 12 38.91 7.32 -0.53
CA ALA A 12 39.81 6.52 0.29
C ALA A 12 39.15 6.08 1.61
N GLN A 13 38.45 6.99 2.31
CA GLN A 13 37.70 6.65 3.52
C GLN A 13 36.60 5.62 3.25
N LEU A 14 35.86 5.74 2.14
CA LEU A 14 34.84 4.76 1.77
C LEU A 14 35.47 3.39 1.51
N GLU A 15 36.57 3.33 0.77
CA GLU A 15 37.26 2.07 0.48
C GLU A 15 37.77 1.37 1.75
N THR A 16 38.35 2.13 2.70
CA THR A 16 38.76 1.60 4.01
C THR A 16 37.57 1.07 4.80
N ILE A 17 36.48 1.85 4.90
CA ILE A 17 35.26 1.43 5.61
C ILE A 17 34.72 0.13 5.00
N LEU A 18 34.57 0.07 3.67
CA LEU A 18 34.04 -1.11 2.99
C LEU A 18 34.94 -2.34 3.17
N TYR A 19 36.26 -2.14 3.16
CA TYR A 19 37.23 -3.21 3.42
C TYR A 19 37.11 -3.77 4.84
N ASP A 20 37.05 -2.91 5.86
CA ASP A 20 36.90 -3.35 7.24
C ASP A 20 35.57 -4.07 7.47
N LEU A 21 34.50 -3.58 6.82
CA LEU A 21 33.20 -4.22 6.83
C LEU A 21 33.24 -5.60 6.17
N SER A 22 33.84 -5.76 4.99
CA SER A 22 33.86 -7.06 4.29
C SER A 22 34.71 -8.11 5.01
N HIS A 23 35.74 -7.69 5.77
CA HIS A 23 36.62 -8.59 6.54
C HIS A 23 36.15 -8.80 7.99
N ARG A 24 34.94 -8.35 8.34
CA ARG A 24 34.37 -8.47 9.70
C ARG A 24 35.26 -7.87 10.80
N LYS A 25 36.06 -6.85 10.47
CA LYS A 25 36.94 -6.17 11.43
C LYS A 25 36.18 -5.26 12.40
N VAL A 26 34.92 -4.94 12.10
CA VAL A 26 34.04 -4.09 12.91
C VAL A 26 32.87 -4.91 13.45
N ALA A 27 32.74 -4.96 14.77
CA ALA A 27 31.61 -5.59 15.46
C ALA A 27 30.27 -4.92 15.08
N LEU A 28 29.18 -5.69 15.06
CA LEU A 28 27.81 -5.24 14.74
C LEU A 28 27.40 -3.94 15.46
N SER A 29 27.72 -3.83 16.75
CA SER A 29 27.41 -2.69 17.61
C SER A 29 28.17 -1.40 17.27
N ASN A 30 29.32 -1.51 16.59
CA ASN A 30 30.25 -0.40 16.34
C ASN A 30 30.22 0.10 14.88
N ARG A 31 29.26 -0.35 14.08
CA ARG A 31 29.17 0.00 12.66
C ARG A 31 28.67 1.43 12.47
N PRO A 32 29.24 2.21 11.53
CA PRO A 32 28.68 3.52 11.22
C PRO A 32 27.26 3.35 10.67
N ASN A 33 26.32 4.12 11.21
CA ASN A 33 24.89 3.99 10.91
C ASN A 33 24.58 4.13 9.40
N ASP A 34 25.38 4.90 8.67
CA ASP A 34 25.25 5.09 7.21
C ASP A 34 25.52 3.82 6.39
N PHE A 35 26.30 2.87 6.94
CA PHE A 35 26.71 1.65 6.25
C PHE A 35 26.13 0.38 6.88
N LYS A 36 25.22 0.50 7.85
CA LYS A 36 24.67 -0.66 8.57
C LYS A 36 24.06 -1.69 7.62
N ASN A 37 23.25 -1.23 6.66
CA ASN A 37 22.54 -2.10 5.72
C ASN A 37 23.51 -2.84 4.78
N ILE A 38 24.53 -2.14 4.25
CA ILE A 38 25.50 -2.75 3.35
C ILE A 38 26.47 -3.67 4.09
N ALA A 39 26.83 -3.33 5.34
CA ALA A 39 27.66 -4.15 6.21
C ALA A 39 27.04 -5.51 6.50
N GLU A 40 25.72 -5.56 6.73
CA GLU A 40 25.00 -6.83 6.90
C GLU A 40 25.19 -7.72 5.68
N LEU A 41 24.92 -7.21 4.46
CA LEU A 41 25.05 -7.98 3.22
C LEU A 41 26.50 -8.38 2.88
N LEU A 42 27.48 -7.52 3.21
CA LEU A 42 28.89 -7.82 2.97
C LEU A 42 29.43 -8.89 3.92
N GLN A 43 28.82 -9.11 5.08
CA GLN A 43 29.32 -10.06 6.08
C GLN A 43 28.56 -11.38 6.11
N THR A 44 27.32 -11.43 5.62
CA THR A 44 26.47 -12.63 5.61
C THR A 44 26.63 -13.45 4.34
N THR A 45 26.69 -14.78 4.46
CA THR A 45 26.81 -15.71 3.32
C THR A 45 25.47 -16.19 2.77
N TRP A 46 24.39 -16.20 3.57
CA TRP A 46 23.08 -16.74 3.16
C TRP A 46 22.37 -15.98 2.03
N TRP A 47 22.76 -14.72 1.77
CA TRP A 47 22.25 -13.92 0.64
C TRP A 47 22.91 -14.27 -0.70
N HIS A 48 24.04 -14.97 -0.65
CA HIS A 48 24.90 -15.29 -1.77
C HIS A 48 24.77 -16.78 -2.08
N ARG A 49 24.46 -17.14 -3.33
CA ARG A 49 24.28 -18.56 -3.70
C ARG A 49 25.61 -19.30 -3.66
N ARG A 50 26.73 -18.60 -3.86
CA ARG A 50 28.10 -19.12 -3.77
C ARG A 50 29.00 -18.12 -3.03
N ARG A 51 30.09 -18.61 -2.43
CA ARG A 51 31.09 -17.79 -1.72
C ARG A 51 31.83 -16.80 -2.65
N CYS A 52 31.95 -17.09 -3.94
CA CYS A 52 32.52 -16.17 -4.94
C CYS A 52 31.64 -14.92 -5.12
N ASP A 53 30.31 -15.07 -5.05
CA ASP A 53 29.36 -13.98 -5.23
C ASP A 53 29.56 -12.88 -4.15
N GLN A 54 30.05 -13.22 -2.95
CA GLN A 54 30.34 -12.25 -1.89
C GLN A 54 31.55 -11.37 -2.22
N LYS A 55 32.62 -11.94 -2.77
CA LYS A 55 33.83 -11.19 -3.16
C LYS A 55 33.55 -10.29 -4.35
N GLU A 56 32.84 -10.79 -5.34
CA GLU A 56 32.47 -10.02 -6.53
C GLU A 56 31.43 -8.93 -6.19
N PHE A 57 30.47 -9.21 -5.31
CA PHE A 57 29.57 -8.19 -4.79
C PHE A 57 30.31 -7.11 -4.01
N TYR A 58 31.27 -7.48 -3.15
CA TYR A 58 32.15 -6.51 -2.50
C TYR A 58 32.89 -5.63 -3.51
N GLN A 59 33.42 -6.24 -4.58
CA GLN A 59 34.10 -5.51 -5.64
C GLN A 59 33.15 -4.51 -6.31
N PHE A 60 31.93 -4.91 -6.65
CA PHE A 60 30.91 -4.02 -7.18
C PHE A 60 30.62 -2.82 -6.25
N VAL A 61 30.41 -3.09 -4.96
CA VAL A 61 30.13 -2.05 -3.95
C VAL A 61 31.30 -1.06 -3.81
N LYS A 62 32.53 -1.55 -3.98
CA LYS A 62 33.76 -0.73 -4.03
C LYS A 62 33.84 0.07 -5.34
N ASP A 63 33.50 -0.52 -6.48
CA ASP A 63 33.60 0.13 -7.79
C ASP A 63 32.68 1.35 -7.91
N ILE A 64 31.51 1.31 -7.28
CA ILE A 64 30.56 2.43 -7.21
C ILE A 64 30.84 3.43 -6.08
N ALA A 65 31.96 3.30 -5.35
CA ALA A 65 32.25 4.18 -4.22
C ALA A 65 32.57 5.60 -4.67
N ARG A 66 31.72 6.56 -4.28
CA ARG A 66 31.85 7.99 -4.60
C ARG A 66 31.60 8.84 -3.37
N GLY A 67 32.51 9.77 -3.10
CA GLY A 67 32.50 10.57 -1.87
C GLY A 67 31.25 11.43 -1.71
N ASN A 68 30.75 11.95 -2.82
CA ASN A 68 29.51 12.74 -2.92
C ASN A 68 28.23 11.90 -2.99
N ALA A 69 28.32 10.56 -3.03
CA ALA A 69 27.17 9.68 -3.21
C ALA A 69 27.16 8.47 -2.26
N TYR A 70 27.78 8.59 -1.08
CA TYR A 70 27.80 7.51 -0.07
C TYR A 70 26.39 7.05 0.36
N GLN A 71 25.37 7.91 0.19
CA GLN A 71 23.98 7.60 0.54
C GLN A 71 23.44 6.41 -0.28
N ILE A 72 24.05 6.05 -1.41
CA ILE A 72 23.66 4.86 -2.19
C ILE A 72 23.67 3.59 -1.33
N TYR A 73 24.55 3.50 -0.32
CA TYR A 73 24.68 2.33 0.54
C TYR A 73 23.49 2.12 1.50
N TYR A 74 22.62 3.11 1.66
CA TYR A 74 21.32 2.91 2.32
C TYR A 74 20.42 1.93 1.54
N ARG A 75 20.65 1.77 0.23
CA ARG A 75 19.88 0.89 -0.69
C ARG A 75 20.53 -0.49 -0.86
N ALA A 76 21.16 -1.02 0.18
CA ALA A 76 21.91 -2.27 0.15
C ALA A 76 21.17 -3.45 -0.51
N THR A 77 19.90 -3.69 -0.17
CA THR A 77 19.08 -4.76 -0.79
C THR A 77 18.93 -4.55 -2.29
N ALA A 78 18.71 -3.30 -2.73
CA ALA A 78 18.60 -2.97 -4.14
C ALA A 78 19.94 -3.19 -4.85
N LEU A 79 21.07 -2.78 -4.25
CA LEU A 79 22.41 -3.02 -4.79
C LEU A 79 22.70 -4.53 -4.96
N SER A 80 22.31 -5.35 -3.99
CA SER A 80 22.43 -6.81 -4.12
C SER A 80 21.59 -7.35 -5.27
N ASN A 81 20.38 -6.84 -5.47
CA ASN A 81 19.55 -7.20 -6.62
C ASN A 81 20.17 -6.72 -7.93
N VAL A 82 20.72 -5.50 -7.99
CA VAL A 82 21.46 -4.98 -9.16
C VAL A 82 22.61 -5.89 -9.55
N TYR A 83 23.41 -6.31 -8.56
CA TYR A 83 24.52 -7.24 -8.76
C TYR A 83 24.08 -8.60 -9.33
N ARG A 84 22.94 -9.13 -8.89
CA ARG A 84 22.40 -10.39 -9.43
C ARG A 84 22.10 -10.33 -10.95
N TYR A 85 21.99 -9.12 -11.50
CA TYR A 85 21.78 -8.89 -12.93
C TYR A 85 23.03 -8.29 -13.61
N ALA A 86 24.22 -8.41 -13.01
CA ALA A 86 25.46 -7.82 -13.53
C ALA A 86 25.80 -8.20 -14.97
N ARG A 87 25.41 -9.40 -15.42
CA ARG A 87 25.55 -9.86 -16.81
C ARG A 87 24.79 -9.00 -17.85
N LEU A 88 23.88 -8.14 -17.39
CA LEU A 88 23.09 -7.24 -18.24
C LEU A 88 23.59 -5.78 -18.14
N TRP A 89 24.68 -5.53 -17.42
CA TRP A 89 25.26 -4.18 -17.36
C TRP A 89 25.82 -3.80 -18.73
N ILE A 90 25.50 -2.58 -19.17
CA ILE A 90 25.97 -2.01 -20.44
C ILE A 90 27.20 -1.11 -20.25
N ARG A 91 27.57 -0.81 -19.01
CA ARG A 91 28.73 0.02 -18.62
C ARG A 91 29.41 -0.56 -17.38
N ASP A 92 30.72 -0.36 -17.24
CA ASP A 92 31.47 -0.80 -16.06
C ASP A 92 31.09 0.07 -14.85
N PRO A 93 30.70 -0.50 -13.70
CA PRO A 93 30.38 0.27 -12.48
C PRO A 93 31.51 1.21 -12.02
N LYS A 94 32.77 0.94 -12.39
CA LYS A 94 33.91 1.82 -12.08
C LYS A 94 33.82 3.17 -12.76
N ASP A 95 33.12 3.26 -13.87
CA ASP A 95 32.96 4.50 -14.66
C ASP A 95 31.72 5.30 -14.24
N TRP A 96 30.96 4.82 -13.25
CA TRP A 96 29.77 5.53 -12.77
C TRP A 96 30.16 6.78 -11.98
N GLU A 97 29.88 7.95 -12.53
CA GLU A 97 29.95 9.22 -11.82
C GLU A 97 28.52 9.77 -11.66
N PRO A 98 28.05 10.03 -10.42
CA PRO A 98 26.68 10.50 -10.20
C PRO A 98 26.50 11.88 -10.80
N ILE A 99 25.66 11.98 -11.84
CA ILE A 99 25.33 13.25 -12.51
C ILE A 99 24.03 13.86 -11.99
N VAL A 100 23.31 13.14 -11.13
CA VAL A 100 22.04 13.60 -10.57
C VAL A 100 22.23 14.75 -9.58
N GLU A 101 21.56 15.86 -9.86
CA GLU A 101 21.44 16.97 -8.91
C GLU A 101 20.46 16.57 -7.81
N ILE A 102 20.96 16.44 -6.57
CA ILE A 102 20.14 16.16 -5.40
C ILE A 102 19.72 17.51 -4.80
N PRO A 103 18.42 17.79 -4.65
CA PRO A 103 17.97 19.07 -4.10
C PRO A 103 18.54 19.36 -2.71
N ASP A 104 18.76 20.65 -2.43
CA ASP A 104 19.23 21.08 -1.12
C ASP A 104 18.22 20.72 -0.03
N LYS A 105 18.72 20.22 1.11
CA LYS A 105 17.94 19.76 2.27
C LYS A 105 17.11 18.48 2.05
N THR A 106 17.31 17.76 0.95
CA THR A 106 16.75 16.43 0.76
C THR A 106 17.23 15.45 1.84
N ASP A 107 16.32 14.65 2.38
CA ASP A 107 16.68 13.64 3.37
C ASP A 107 17.49 12.48 2.74
N TRP A 108 18.16 11.68 3.56
CA TRP A 108 19.00 10.59 3.08
C TRP A 108 18.21 9.51 2.33
N ARG A 109 16.91 9.33 2.60
CA ARG A 109 16.07 8.32 1.93
C ARG A 109 15.80 8.74 0.51
N GLU A 110 15.43 10.00 0.30
CA GLU A 110 15.16 10.55 -1.02
C GLU A 110 16.46 10.69 -1.82
N ALA A 111 17.53 11.21 -1.22
CA ALA A 111 18.86 11.29 -1.85
C ALA A 111 19.34 9.92 -2.34
N SER A 112 19.23 8.88 -1.49
CA SER A 112 19.61 7.52 -1.87
C SER A 112 18.71 6.93 -2.98
N ASN A 113 17.47 7.42 -3.15
CA ASN A 113 16.59 6.98 -4.22
C ASN A 113 16.97 7.60 -5.57
N TRP A 114 17.34 8.88 -5.58
CA TRP A 114 17.87 9.57 -6.76
C TRP A 114 19.17 8.95 -7.24
N LEU A 115 20.11 8.70 -6.33
CA LEU A 115 21.36 7.99 -6.65
C LEU A 115 21.11 6.58 -7.19
N LEU A 116 20.12 5.86 -6.65
CA LEU A 116 19.76 4.55 -7.17
C LEU A 116 19.19 4.65 -8.60
N LYS A 117 18.33 5.63 -8.89
CA LYS A 117 17.83 5.86 -10.27
C LYS A 117 19.00 6.12 -11.22
N ASP A 118 19.92 6.98 -10.83
CA ASP A 118 21.08 7.36 -11.62
C ASP A 118 21.99 6.16 -11.91
N LEU A 119 22.35 5.39 -10.89
CA LEU A 119 23.13 4.16 -11.03
C LEU A 119 22.43 3.12 -11.92
N LEU A 120 21.12 2.91 -11.73
CA LEU A 120 20.36 1.95 -12.53
C LEU A 120 20.27 2.37 -14.00
N GLN A 121 20.11 3.67 -14.26
CA GLN A 121 20.14 4.23 -15.61
C GLN A 121 21.51 4.02 -16.25
N PHE A 122 22.58 4.30 -15.51
CA PHE A 122 23.96 4.12 -15.96
C PHE A 122 24.25 2.66 -16.30
N LEU A 123 23.87 1.73 -15.43
CA LEU A 123 24.19 0.31 -15.60
C LEU A 123 23.32 -0.40 -16.64
N PHE A 124 22.04 -0.05 -16.78
CA PHE A 124 21.10 -0.84 -17.60
C PHE A 124 20.44 -0.08 -18.74
N GLY A 125 20.47 1.26 -18.74
CA GLY A 125 19.55 2.06 -19.54
C GLY A 125 20.20 2.81 -20.70
N TYR A 126 19.63 2.61 -21.89
CA TYR A 126 19.74 3.55 -23.01
C TYR A 126 18.64 4.62 -22.97
N TYR A 127 17.51 4.30 -22.33
CA TYR A 127 16.34 5.17 -22.20
C TYR A 127 16.02 5.39 -20.72
N SER A 128 15.51 6.59 -20.39
CA SER A 128 15.15 6.95 -19.02
C SER A 128 13.98 6.11 -18.51
N VAL A 129 14.14 5.47 -17.35
CA VAL A 129 13.06 4.77 -16.66
C VAL A 129 12.47 5.66 -15.56
N PRO A 130 11.13 5.68 -15.37
CA PRO A 130 10.48 6.43 -14.29
C PRO A 130 10.99 6.02 -12.91
N ILE A 131 11.15 7.00 -12.00
CA ILE A 131 11.77 6.78 -10.69
C ILE A 131 11.02 5.78 -9.80
N PHE A 132 9.68 5.68 -9.92
CA PHE A 132 8.89 4.72 -9.14
C PHE A 132 9.30 3.26 -9.42
N MET A 133 9.88 2.99 -10.61
CA MET A 133 10.36 1.65 -10.99
C MET A 133 11.60 1.22 -10.18
N ASN A 134 12.27 2.12 -9.46
CA ASN A 134 13.34 1.76 -8.51
C ASN A 134 12.84 0.75 -7.45
N GLN A 135 11.54 0.74 -7.16
CA GLN A 135 10.93 -0.22 -6.22
C GLN A 135 11.12 -1.67 -6.66
N ALA A 136 11.26 -1.95 -7.97
CA ALA A 136 11.53 -3.28 -8.49
C ALA A 136 12.81 -3.87 -7.87
N TRP A 137 13.85 -3.03 -7.78
CA TRP A 137 15.14 -3.41 -7.22
C TRP A 137 15.11 -3.48 -5.70
N LYS A 138 14.31 -2.64 -5.03
CA LYS A 138 14.12 -2.72 -3.57
C LYS A 138 13.50 -4.06 -3.17
N ASN A 139 12.44 -4.49 -3.88
CA ASN A 139 11.68 -5.68 -3.53
C ASN A 139 12.30 -6.97 -4.09
N GLY A 140 13.15 -6.86 -5.12
CA GLY A 140 13.78 -8.02 -5.77
C GLY A 140 12.81 -8.89 -6.57
N ASN A 141 11.60 -8.40 -6.85
CA ASN A 141 10.60 -9.15 -7.61
C ASN A 141 11.06 -9.26 -9.07
N LYS A 142 11.34 -10.49 -9.49
CA LYS A 142 11.88 -10.83 -10.82
C LYS A 142 11.07 -10.20 -11.96
N GLN A 143 9.75 -10.30 -11.92
CA GLN A 143 8.87 -9.78 -12.96
C GLN A 143 8.95 -8.26 -13.09
N THR A 144 8.91 -7.54 -11.96
CA THR A 144 9.03 -6.07 -11.98
C THR A 144 10.43 -5.60 -12.40
N ILE A 145 11.48 -6.37 -12.10
CA ILE A 145 12.85 -6.10 -12.60
C ILE A 145 12.91 -6.32 -14.11
N GLU A 146 12.30 -7.39 -14.63
CA GLU A 146 12.19 -7.62 -16.07
C GLU A 146 11.44 -6.48 -16.77
N TRP A 147 10.40 -5.92 -16.15
CA TRP A 147 9.73 -4.71 -16.66
C TRP A 147 10.62 -3.47 -16.62
N TYR A 148 11.42 -3.28 -15.57
CA TYR A 148 12.42 -2.20 -15.52
C TYR A 148 13.39 -2.32 -16.70
N LEU A 149 13.98 -3.50 -16.90
CA LEU A 149 14.95 -3.75 -17.97
C LEU A 149 14.33 -3.60 -19.36
N HIS A 150 13.07 -4.01 -19.53
CA HIS A 150 12.30 -3.80 -20.75
C HIS A 150 12.20 -2.31 -21.10
N LEU A 151 11.84 -1.47 -20.12
CA LEU A 151 11.77 -0.01 -20.27
C LEU A 151 13.14 0.62 -20.52
N ALA A 152 14.18 0.18 -19.79
CA ALA A 152 15.55 0.68 -19.89
C ALA A 152 16.14 0.49 -21.31
N ASN A 153 15.65 -0.53 -22.03
CA ASN A 153 15.97 -0.81 -23.43
C ASN A 153 15.05 -0.10 -24.44
N GLY A 154 14.22 0.86 -24.00
CA GLY A 154 13.34 1.67 -24.86
C GLY A 154 12.08 0.94 -25.33
N GLN A 155 11.80 -0.25 -24.79
CA GLN A 155 10.61 -0.98 -25.17
C GLN A 155 9.39 -0.47 -24.41
N ASN A 156 8.24 -0.42 -25.08
CA ASN A 156 7.01 0.07 -24.47
C ASN A 156 6.47 -0.94 -23.45
N ILE A 157 6.10 -0.48 -22.24
CA ILE A 157 5.63 -1.33 -21.13
C ILE A 157 4.50 -2.28 -21.55
N ARG A 158 3.59 -1.87 -22.45
CA ARG A 158 2.48 -2.73 -22.90
C ARG A 158 2.91 -4.03 -23.59
N LYS A 159 4.17 -4.11 -24.03
CA LYS A 159 4.77 -5.30 -24.65
C LYS A 159 5.56 -6.15 -23.64
N ALA A 160 5.65 -5.72 -22.39
CA ALA A 160 6.33 -6.47 -21.36
C ALA A 160 5.57 -7.77 -21.07
N LYS A 161 6.32 -8.83 -20.77
CA LYS A 161 5.74 -10.14 -20.49
C LYS A 161 5.02 -10.15 -19.15
N ASN A 162 3.98 -10.97 -19.07
CA ASN A 162 3.23 -11.25 -17.84
C ASN A 162 2.64 -9.99 -17.18
N LEU A 163 2.26 -8.95 -17.94
CA LEU A 163 1.52 -7.86 -17.33
C LEU A 163 0.19 -8.38 -16.77
N PRO A 164 -0.22 -7.95 -15.56
CA PRO A 164 -1.53 -8.30 -15.00
C PRO A 164 -2.67 -7.62 -15.74
N VAL A 165 -2.36 -6.64 -16.59
CA VAL A 165 -3.32 -5.79 -17.31
C VAL A 165 -2.90 -5.65 -18.77
N SER A 166 -3.89 -5.57 -19.67
CA SER A 166 -3.65 -5.22 -21.07
C SER A 166 -3.64 -3.70 -21.22
N LEU A 167 -2.54 -3.13 -21.74
CA LEU A 167 -2.38 -1.69 -21.89
C LEU A 167 -2.46 -1.25 -23.36
N THR A 168 -3.22 -0.18 -23.61
CA THR A 168 -3.12 0.55 -24.88
C THR A 168 -1.84 1.40 -24.91
N LYS A 169 -1.47 1.94 -26.08
CA LYS A 169 -0.36 2.91 -26.18
C LYS A 169 -0.58 4.13 -25.28
N LYS A 170 -1.80 4.65 -25.20
CA LYS A 170 -2.16 5.80 -24.37
C LYS A 170 -2.03 5.49 -22.88
N MET A 171 -2.47 4.30 -22.45
CA MET A 171 -2.30 3.85 -21.05
C MET A 171 -0.83 3.69 -20.67
N ALA A 172 -0.02 3.12 -21.58
CA ALA A 172 1.41 2.98 -21.39
C ALA A 172 2.13 4.34 -21.28
N HIS A 173 1.68 5.37 -22.00
CA HIS A 173 2.22 6.71 -21.88
C HIS A 173 1.97 7.29 -20.47
N HIS A 174 0.72 7.27 -19.99
CA HIS A 174 0.40 7.75 -18.64
C HIS A 174 1.04 6.90 -17.51
N PHE A 175 1.26 5.60 -17.73
CA PHE A 175 2.09 4.79 -16.83
C PHE A 175 3.48 5.42 -16.65
N SER A 176 4.14 5.81 -17.75
CA SER A 176 5.47 6.43 -17.69
C SER A 176 5.50 7.79 -17.03
N GLU A 177 4.38 8.52 -17.03
CA GLU A 177 4.21 9.83 -16.37
C GLU A 177 3.72 9.72 -14.92
N SER A 178 3.57 8.51 -14.38
CA SER A 178 3.04 8.33 -13.03
C SER A 178 3.95 8.98 -11.96
N PRO A 179 3.36 9.57 -10.91
CA PRO A 179 4.09 10.10 -9.77
C PRO A 179 5.07 9.10 -9.13
N ALA A 180 6.17 9.64 -8.59
CA ALA A 180 7.29 8.88 -8.03
C ALA A 180 6.92 7.98 -6.84
N GLU A 181 5.91 8.40 -6.09
CA GLU A 181 5.41 7.78 -4.87
C GLU A 181 4.50 6.58 -5.14
N TYR A 182 4.03 6.40 -6.38
CA TYR A 182 3.14 5.28 -6.70
C TYR A 182 3.90 3.96 -6.72
N SER A 183 3.26 2.89 -6.27
CA SER A 183 3.77 1.54 -6.53
C SER A 183 3.72 1.24 -8.03
N ILE A 184 4.52 0.27 -8.48
CA ILE A 184 4.54 -0.15 -9.89
C ILE A 184 3.14 -0.55 -10.37
N TYR A 185 2.35 -1.21 -9.53
CA TYR A 185 0.97 -1.61 -9.86
C TYR A 185 0.00 -0.41 -9.83
N GLN A 186 0.17 0.52 -8.88
CA GLN A 186 -0.59 1.77 -8.87
C GLN A 186 -0.36 2.58 -10.15
N ALA A 187 0.88 2.61 -10.66
CA ALA A 187 1.18 3.26 -11.94
C ALA A 187 0.48 2.58 -13.13
N LEU A 188 0.29 1.25 -13.12
CA LEU A 188 -0.49 0.55 -14.15
C LEU A 188 -1.96 1.00 -14.12
N TYR A 189 -2.56 1.05 -12.92
CA TYR A 189 -3.94 1.51 -12.76
C TYR A 189 -4.11 2.99 -13.07
N TYR A 190 -3.15 3.83 -12.70
CA TYR A 190 -3.11 5.24 -13.06
C TYR A 190 -3.14 5.41 -14.58
N GLY A 191 -2.28 4.65 -15.29
CA GLY A 191 -2.26 4.63 -16.75
C GLY A 191 -3.60 4.26 -17.37
N GLN A 192 -4.29 3.26 -16.82
CA GLN A 192 -5.64 2.87 -17.27
C GLN A 192 -6.67 3.97 -17.05
N ILE A 193 -6.79 4.47 -15.82
CA ILE A 193 -7.81 5.44 -15.40
C ILE A 193 -7.65 6.75 -16.16
N VAL A 194 -6.44 7.32 -16.20
CA VAL A 194 -6.20 8.61 -16.85
C VAL A 194 -6.35 8.52 -18.36
N ALA A 195 -5.88 7.43 -19.00
CA ALA A 195 -6.05 7.25 -20.44
C ALA A 195 -7.53 7.20 -20.87
N MET A 196 -8.39 6.66 -20.01
CA MET A 196 -9.84 6.55 -20.23
C MET A 196 -10.60 7.86 -19.94
N GLY A 197 -9.94 8.89 -19.38
CA GLY A 197 -10.56 10.18 -19.05
C GLY A 197 -10.85 10.38 -17.56
N GLY A 198 -10.43 9.46 -16.70
CA GLY A 198 -10.53 9.62 -15.25
C GLY A 198 -9.55 10.65 -14.70
N ASN A 199 -9.94 11.29 -13.59
CA ASN A 199 -9.10 12.28 -12.92
C ASN A 199 -8.38 11.69 -11.70
N LEU A 200 -7.48 12.47 -11.11
CA LEU A 200 -6.71 12.06 -9.93
C LEU A 200 -7.60 11.73 -8.72
N ALA A 201 -8.72 12.43 -8.55
CA ALA A 201 -9.65 12.17 -7.45
C ALA A 201 -10.32 10.79 -7.57
N LEU A 202 -10.73 10.40 -8.78
CA LEU A 202 -11.24 9.06 -9.06
C LEU A 202 -10.18 7.99 -8.83
N PHE A 203 -8.94 8.22 -9.30
CA PHE A 203 -7.82 7.32 -9.04
C PHE A 203 -7.61 7.10 -7.53
N LYS A 204 -7.54 8.18 -6.75
CA LYS A 204 -7.38 8.10 -5.29
C LYS A 204 -8.55 7.36 -4.62
N ALA A 205 -9.79 7.63 -5.05
CA ALA A 205 -10.98 6.96 -4.51
C ALA A 205 -10.96 5.45 -4.78
N LEU A 206 -10.54 5.03 -5.99
CA LEU A 206 -10.38 3.63 -6.34
C LEU A 206 -9.23 2.97 -5.60
N MET A 207 -8.08 3.63 -5.46
CA MET A 207 -6.93 3.09 -4.72
C MET A 207 -7.18 2.94 -3.21
N ALA A 208 -8.18 3.64 -2.67
CA ALA A 208 -8.65 3.47 -1.30
C ALA A 208 -9.72 2.36 -1.17
N ALA A 209 -10.23 1.82 -2.28
CA ALA A 209 -11.25 0.78 -2.29
C ALA A 209 -10.64 -0.63 -2.35
N LYS A 210 -11.47 -1.64 -2.04
CA LYS A 210 -11.07 -3.05 -2.00
C LYS A 210 -11.11 -3.68 -3.38
N LEU A 211 -10.02 -3.48 -4.13
CA LEU A 211 -9.98 -3.82 -5.55
C LEU A 211 -9.47 -5.22 -5.89
N ASP A 212 -9.01 -6.03 -4.93
CA ASP A 212 -8.25 -7.26 -5.17
C ASP A 212 -8.90 -8.27 -6.14
N GLN A 213 -10.23 -8.42 -6.06
CA GLN A 213 -10.98 -9.32 -6.93
C GLN A 213 -11.29 -8.67 -8.29
N ILE A 214 -11.66 -7.39 -8.28
CA ILE A 214 -12.00 -6.63 -9.49
C ILE A 214 -10.80 -6.51 -10.43
N ILE A 215 -9.61 -6.20 -9.91
CA ILE A 215 -8.39 -6.03 -10.74
C ILE A 215 -7.95 -7.32 -11.43
N ARG A 216 -8.37 -8.49 -10.95
CA ARG A 216 -8.11 -9.77 -11.64
C ARG A 216 -9.08 -9.97 -12.81
N ASP A 217 -10.21 -9.29 -12.79
CA ASP A 217 -11.24 -9.35 -13.81
C ASP A 217 -11.16 -8.11 -14.73
N GLN A 218 -10.15 -8.10 -15.61
CA GLN A 218 -9.80 -6.91 -16.39
C GLN A 218 -10.94 -6.32 -17.24
N GLU A 219 -11.84 -7.16 -17.76
CA GLU A 219 -13.01 -6.68 -18.50
C GLU A 219 -13.93 -5.84 -17.59
N PHE A 220 -14.24 -6.37 -16.40
CA PHE A 220 -15.10 -5.69 -15.45
C PHE A 220 -14.41 -4.48 -14.80
N TRP A 221 -13.10 -4.55 -14.58
CA TRP A 221 -12.31 -3.41 -14.10
C TRP A 221 -12.42 -2.21 -15.05
N LEU A 222 -12.25 -2.43 -16.37
CA LEU A 222 -12.40 -1.38 -17.37
C LEU A 222 -13.86 -0.90 -17.48
N GLU A 223 -14.83 -1.82 -17.36
CA GLU A 223 -16.26 -1.46 -17.28
C GLU A 223 -16.55 -0.53 -16.09
N LEU A 224 -16.02 -0.85 -14.89
CA LEU A 224 -16.17 -0.05 -13.69
C LEU A 224 -15.53 1.34 -13.84
N ILE A 225 -14.31 1.42 -14.39
CA ILE A 225 -13.63 2.70 -14.63
C ILE A 225 -14.49 3.56 -15.57
N LEU A 226 -14.91 3.02 -16.70
CA LEU A 226 -15.71 3.76 -17.68
C LEU A 226 -17.05 4.20 -17.09
N PHE A 227 -17.69 3.32 -16.31
CA PHE A 227 -18.93 3.62 -15.61
C PHE A 227 -18.75 4.80 -14.64
N LEU A 228 -17.71 4.77 -13.80
CA LEU A 228 -17.43 5.85 -12.83
C LEU A 228 -17.07 7.18 -13.51
N ILE A 229 -16.42 7.14 -14.68
CA ILE A 229 -16.15 8.35 -15.48
C ILE A 229 -17.45 8.98 -15.98
N ASN A 230 -18.41 8.14 -16.42
CA ASN A 230 -19.71 8.60 -16.93
C ASN A 230 -20.73 8.94 -15.83
N HIS A 231 -20.45 8.56 -14.58
CA HIS A 231 -21.30 8.82 -13.42
C HIS A 231 -20.50 9.49 -12.29
N PRO A 232 -20.06 10.74 -12.48
CA PRO A 232 -19.21 11.45 -11.52
C PRO A 232 -19.88 11.64 -10.15
N ASP A 233 -21.20 11.52 -10.06
CA ASP A 233 -21.98 11.55 -8.82
C ASP A 233 -21.45 10.57 -7.76
N PHE A 234 -20.95 9.39 -8.18
CA PHE A 234 -20.32 8.44 -7.25
C PHE A 234 -19.09 9.03 -6.57
N LEU A 235 -18.29 9.81 -7.29
CA LEU A 235 -17.12 10.47 -6.72
C LEU A 235 -17.53 11.65 -5.84
N VAL A 236 -18.46 12.49 -6.33
CA VAL A 236 -18.97 13.68 -5.62
C VAL A 236 -19.60 13.31 -4.29
N HIS A 237 -20.37 12.22 -4.24
CA HIS A 237 -21.05 11.75 -3.05
C HIS A 237 -20.27 10.70 -2.25
N HIS A 238 -18.98 10.50 -2.55
CA HIS A 238 -18.11 9.53 -1.88
C HIS A 238 -18.62 8.07 -1.89
N GLN A 239 -19.34 7.68 -2.94
CA GLN A 239 -19.95 6.36 -3.13
C GLN A 239 -19.09 5.39 -3.97
N VAL A 240 -17.86 5.76 -4.37
CA VAL A 240 -16.96 4.85 -5.11
C VAL A 240 -16.63 3.58 -4.31
N GLY A 241 -16.27 3.72 -3.03
CA GLY A 241 -15.99 2.58 -2.15
C GLY A 241 -17.20 1.67 -1.97
N PRO A 242 -18.38 2.21 -1.57
CA PRO A 242 -19.62 1.44 -1.50
C PRO A 242 -20.00 0.72 -2.78
N LEU A 243 -19.82 1.37 -3.94
CA LEU A 243 -20.04 0.72 -5.22
C LEU A 243 -19.08 -0.46 -5.40
N VAL A 244 -17.78 -0.28 -5.10
CA VAL A 244 -16.78 -1.35 -5.18
C VAL A 244 -17.17 -2.53 -4.27
N ASP A 245 -17.54 -2.27 -3.01
CA ASP A 245 -17.95 -3.31 -2.06
C ASP A 245 -19.20 -4.05 -2.58
N PHE A 246 -20.18 -3.32 -3.10
CA PHE A 246 -21.40 -3.89 -3.66
C PHE A 246 -21.12 -4.76 -4.88
N VAL A 247 -20.38 -4.26 -5.88
CA VAL A 247 -20.11 -5.05 -7.08
C VAL A 247 -19.23 -6.25 -6.78
N VAL A 248 -18.35 -6.17 -5.79
CA VAL A 248 -17.60 -7.33 -5.30
C VAL A 248 -18.57 -8.39 -4.78
N ALA A 249 -19.48 -8.00 -3.87
CA ALA A 249 -20.45 -8.92 -3.29
C ALA A 249 -21.41 -9.54 -4.32
N GLN A 250 -21.78 -8.78 -5.37
CA GLN A 250 -22.69 -9.27 -6.41
C GLN A 250 -21.99 -10.11 -7.48
N ARG A 251 -20.73 -9.78 -7.82
CA ARG A 251 -20.01 -10.38 -8.94
C ARG A 251 -19.15 -11.57 -8.53
N TYR A 252 -18.68 -11.62 -7.28
CA TYR A 252 -17.76 -12.64 -6.82
C TYR A 252 -18.34 -13.36 -5.60
N GLU A 253 -18.78 -14.59 -5.80
CA GLU A 253 -19.24 -15.45 -4.71
C GLU A 253 -18.01 -16.05 -4.03
N THR A 254 -17.76 -15.69 -2.77
CA THR A 254 -16.66 -16.27 -1.99
C THR A 254 -17.21 -17.45 -1.18
N SER A 255 -17.10 -18.67 -1.71
CA SER A 255 -17.50 -19.89 -1.00
C SER A 255 -16.40 -20.34 -0.05
N LEU A 256 -16.74 -20.69 1.19
CA LEU A 256 -15.83 -21.39 2.12
C LEU A 256 -16.05 -22.90 1.99
N ARG A 257 -14.99 -23.70 1.98
CA ARG A 257 -15.07 -25.18 2.02
C ARG A 257 -14.06 -25.74 3.02
N LEU A 258 -14.44 -26.81 3.71
CA LEU A 258 -13.53 -27.58 4.53
C LEU A 258 -12.47 -28.26 3.64
N ASN A 259 -11.19 -28.01 3.92
CA ASN A 259 -10.10 -28.78 3.33
C ASN A 259 -10.02 -30.18 3.96
N ASP A 260 -9.11 -31.02 3.47
CA ASP A 260 -8.92 -32.39 3.95
C ASP A 260 -8.47 -32.47 5.43
N ALA A 261 -8.00 -31.35 6.00
CA ALA A 261 -7.64 -31.20 7.40
C ALA A 261 -8.81 -30.68 8.28
N GLY A 262 -9.99 -30.45 7.69
CA GLY A 262 -11.17 -29.92 8.39
C GLY A 262 -11.13 -28.41 8.63
N GLU A 263 -10.29 -27.66 7.92
CA GLU A 263 -10.20 -26.20 8.05
C GLU A 263 -11.08 -25.51 6.99
N LEU A 264 -11.81 -24.47 7.38
CA LEU A 264 -12.55 -23.62 6.44
C LEU A 264 -11.56 -22.82 5.58
N VAL A 265 -11.44 -23.18 4.30
CA VAL A 265 -10.60 -22.49 3.32
C VAL A 265 -11.47 -21.73 2.33
N ALA A 266 -11.12 -20.48 2.05
CA ALA A 266 -11.72 -19.68 1.00
C ALA A 266 -11.43 -20.29 -0.38
N GLN A 267 -12.47 -20.58 -1.15
CA GLN A 267 -12.31 -20.99 -2.54
C GLN A 267 -12.03 -19.79 -3.44
N GLU A 268 -11.51 -20.10 -4.64
CA GLU A 268 -11.50 -19.16 -5.76
C GLU A 268 -12.92 -18.59 -5.96
N PRO A 269 -13.10 -17.26 -5.96
CA PRO A 269 -14.43 -16.68 -6.08
C PRO A 269 -15.09 -17.09 -7.40
N GLN A 270 -16.33 -17.59 -7.35
CA GLN A 270 -17.08 -17.85 -8.57
C GLN A 270 -17.60 -16.53 -9.14
N LYS A 271 -17.42 -16.34 -10.46
CA LYS A 271 -17.88 -15.15 -11.17
C LYS A 271 -19.35 -15.30 -11.53
N THR A 272 -20.17 -14.34 -11.12
CA THR A 272 -21.58 -14.24 -11.56
C THR A 272 -21.71 -13.42 -12.84
N GLY A 273 -22.90 -13.41 -13.45
CA GLY A 273 -23.21 -12.61 -14.64
C GLY A 273 -23.47 -11.12 -14.38
N PHE A 274 -23.23 -10.61 -13.16
CA PHE A 274 -23.55 -9.22 -12.80
C PHE A 274 -22.77 -8.19 -13.63
N SER A 275 -23.45 -7.21 -14.24
CA SER A 275 -22.84 -6.13 -15.05
C SER A 275 -23.42 -4.75 -14.70
N LEU A 276 -22.60 -3.71 -14.91
CA LEU A 276 -22.95 -2.29 -14.81
C LEU A 276 -23.58 -1.74 -16.10
N LYS A 277 -23.56 -2.49 -17.21
CA LYS A 277 -24.17 -2.07 -18.48
C LYS A 277 -25.66 -1.78 -18.30
N GLY A 278 -26.10 -0.61 -18.78
CA GLY A 278 -27.49 -0.15 -18.67
C GLY A 278 -27.91 0.30 -17.27
N ARG A 279 -27.00 0.32 -16.28
CA ARG A 279 -27.28 0.87 -14.95
C ARG A 279 -27.11 2.38 -14.94
N THR A 280 -27.83 3.04 -14.03
CA THR A 280 -27.68 4.47 -13.73
C THR A 280 -27.25 4.65 -12.28
N TYR A 281 -26.77 5.84 -11.92
CA TYR A 281 -26.50 6.21 -10.52
C TYR A 281 -27.69 5.87 -9.61
N GLY A 282 -28.89 6.36 -9.94
CA GLY A 282 -30.09 6.12 -9.15
C GLY A 282 -30.48 4.64 -9.04
N SER A 283 -30.31 3.86 -10.12
CA SER A 283 -30.58 2.42 -10.06
C SER A 283 -29.62 1.69 -9.12
N LEU A 284 -28.31 1.97 -9.20
CA LEU A 284 -27.32 1.31 -8.36
C LEU A 284 -27.42 1.76 -6.91
N MET A 285 -27.67 3.05 -6.65
CA MET A 285 -27.84 3.52 -5.27
C MET A 285 -29.04 2.86 -4.59
N ARG A 286 -30.15 2.62 -5.31
CA ARG A 286 -31.26 1.81 -4.76
C ARG A 286 -30.84 0.38 -4.45
N MET A 287 -30.12 -0.29 -5.36
CA MET A 287 -29.63 -1.65 -5.15
C MET A 287 -28.63 -1.73 -3.99
N ILE A 288 -27.73 -0.76 -3.87
CA ILE A 288 -26.77 -0.64 -2.76
C ILE A 288 -27.53 -0.42 -1.44
N GLN A 289 -28.53 0.46 -1.41
CA GLN A 289 -29.36 0.69 -0.22
C GLN A 289 -30.19 -0.54 0.16
N GLU A 290 -30.75 -1.27 -0.81
CA GLU A 290 -31.42 -2.55 -0.59
C GLU A 290 -30.46 -3.60 -0.03
N TRP A 291 -29.28 -3.72 -0.61
CA TRP A 291 -28.23 -4.61 -0.13
C TRP A 291 -27.74 -4.23 1.27
N HIS A 292 -27.56 -2.94 1.57
CA HIS A 292 -27.23 -2.49 2.92
C HIS A 292 -28.37 -2.76 3.91
N ARG A 293 -29.62 -2.56 3.52
CA ARG A 293 -30.78 -2.93 4.34
C ARG A 293 -30.77 -4.43 4.61
N TRP A 294 -30.54 -5.25 3.60
CA TRP A 294 -30.42 -6.70 3.72
C TRP A 294 -29.25 -7.11 4.63
N LEU A 295 -28.06 -6.53 4.47
CA LEU A 295 -26.90 -6.78 5.34
C LEU A 295 -27.15 -6.40 6.80
N ASN A 296 -27.99 -5.39 7.03
CA ASN A 296 -28.33 -4.89 8.35
C ASN A 296 -29.64 -5.49 8.89
N ASP A 297 -30.34 -6.32 8.10
CA ASP A 297 -31.57 -6.97 8.51
C ASP A 297 -31.22 -8.13 9.45
N THR A 298 -31.51 -7.91 10.72
CA THR A 298 -31.21 -8.80 11.84
C THR A 298 -31.90 -10.16 11.69
N GLN A 299 -32.89 -10.32 10.81
CA GLN A 299 -33.60 -11.58 10.60
C GLN A 299 -32.75 -12.72 10.01
N GLN A 300 -31.79 -12.44 9.10
CA GLN A 300 -30.90 -13.50 8.61
C GLN A 300 -29.84 -13.89 9.65
N TYR A 301 -29.37 -12.92 10.45
CA TYR A 301 -28.53 -13.21 11.60
C TYR A 301 -29.30 -14.08 12.60
N GLN A 302 -30.57 -13.78 12.88
CA GLN A 302 -31.47 -14.61 13.71
C GLN A 302 -31.66 -16.03 13.13
N GLN A 303 -31.72 -16.19 11.81
CA GLN A 303 -31.81 -17.52 11.18
C GLN A 303 -30.49 -18.30 11.26
N VAL A 304 -29.34 -17.64 11.11
CA VAL A 304 -28.02 -18.25 11.34
C VAL A 304 -27.82 -18.57 12.83
N LEU A 305 -28.32 -17.72 13.73
CA LEU A 305 -28.36 -17.92 15.18
C LEU A 305 -29.20 -19.14 15.58
N GLU A 306 -30.41 -19.25 15.02
CA GLU A 306 -31.32 -20.41 15.22
C GLU A 306 -30.70 -21.71 14.68
N GLN A 307 -29.88 -21.63 13.63
CA GLN A 307 -29.26 -22.79 12.98
C GLN A 307 -27.94 -23.25 13.63
N TYR A 308 -27.14 -22.34 14.22
CA TYR A 308 -25.77 -22.63 14.68
C TYR A 308 -25.50 -22.40 16.18
N GLY A 309 -26.47 -21.90 16.96
CA GLY A 309 -26.47 -22.01 18.42
C GLY A 309 -25.54 -21.08 19.22
N GLU A 310 -24.75 -20.19 18.59
CA GLU A 310 -23.95 -19.18 19.29
C GLU A 310 -24.35 -17.75 18.91
N ALA A 311 -24.60 -16.92 19.95
CA ALA A 311 -25.32 -15.65 19.83
C ALA A 311 -24.52 -14.48 19.23
N VAL A 312 -23.19 -14.55 19.29
CA VAL A 312 -22.27 -13.47 18.90
C VAL A 312 -20.93 -14.09 18.52
N VAL A 313 -20.47 -13.85 17.29
CA VAL A 313 -19.12 -14.25 16.88
C VAL A 313 -18.14 -13.23 17.43
N HIS A 314 -17.33 -13.66 18.38
CA HIS A 314 -16.21 -12.88 18.91
C HIS A 314 -14.92 -13.26 18.19
N TRP A 315 -14.03 -12.29 17.98
CA TRP A 315 -12.69 -12.53 17.45
C TRP A 315 -11.63 -11.88 18.34
N ASN A 316 -10.39 -12.35 18.19
CA ASN A 316 -9.27 -11.89 19.01
C ASN A 316 -9.07 -10.37 18.91
N TYR A 317 -8.91 -9.75 20.08
CA TYR A 317 -8.62 -8.33 20.22
C TYR A 317 -7.26 -8.00 19.62
N SER A 318 -7.14 -6.82 19.03
CA SER A 318 -5.84 -6.19 18.82
C SER A 318 -5.22 -5.89 20.18
N ALA A 319 -3.89 -5.95 20.30
CA ALA A 319 -3.19 -5.57 21.53
C ALA A 319 -3.26 -4.06 21.85
N MET A 320 -3.89 -3.25 20.98
CA MET A 320 -4.04 -1.81 21.15
C MET A 320 -5.16 -1.50 22.15
N SER A 321 -4.89 -0.61 23.10
CA SER A 321 -5.87 -0.21 24.12
C SER A 321 -6.84 0.85 23.60
N GLU A 322 -7.96 1.03 24.32
CA GLU A 322 -8.87 2.15 24.06
C GLU A 322 -8.12 3.50 24.20
N PHE A 323 -8.30 4.37 23.22
CA PHE A 323 -7.59 5.66 23.15
C PHE A 323 -8.52 6.81 23.49
N HIS A 324 -8.11 7.66 24.44
CA HIS A 324 -8.86 8.85 24.85
C HIS A 324 -8.14 10.13 24.43
N TYR A 325 -8.90 11.08 23.87
CA TYR A 325 -8.38 12.36 23.42
C TYR A 325 -9.22 13.53 23.92
N PHE A 326 -8.59 14.40 24.72
CA PHE A 326 -9.20 15.62 25.27
C PHE A 326 -8.72 16.84 24.48
N THR A 327 -9.66 17.58 23.89
CA THR A 327 -9.34 18.81 23.14
C THR A 327 -8.79 19.92 24.03
N LYS A 328 -9.17 19.92 25.31
CA LYS A 328 -8.71 20.84 26.36
C LYS A 328 -8.57 20.09 27.67
N ARG A 329 -7.63 20.54 28.52
CA ARG A 329 -7.52 20.07 29.90
C ARG A 329 -8.86 20.36 30.62
N ASN A 330 -9.46 19.33 31.22
CA ASN A 330 -10.79 19.37 31.88
C ASN A 330 -12.00 19.53 30.93
N SER A 331 -11.89 19.15 29.66
CA SER A 331 -13.06 19.11 28.78
C SER A 331 -14.04 18.03 29.24
N LEU A 332 -15.31 18.39 29.43
CA LEU A 332 -16.41 17.46 29.70
C LEU A 332 -16.83 16.65 28.48
N LYS A 333 -16.25 16.98 27.31
CA LYS A 333 -16.41 16.31 26.04
C LYS A 333 -15.06 15.81 25.55
N TRP A 334 -14.96 14.53 25.20
CA TRP A 334 -13.73 13.92 24.71
C TRP A 334 -14.01 12.94 23.58
N TYR A 335 -12.96 12.53 22.89
CA TYR A 335 -13.05 11.49 21.87
C TYR A 335 -12.51 10.18 22.44
N THR A 336 -13.15 9.08 22.06
CA THR A 336 -12.69 7.72 22.34
C THR A 336 -12.56 6.95 21.03
N ILE A 337 -11.47 6.22 20.84
CA ILE A 337 -11.32 5.23 19.76
C ILE A 337 -11.25 3.84 20.39
N ARG A 338 -12.22 2.99 20.05
CA ARG A 338 -12.36 1.63 20.60
C ARG A 338 -12.52 0.59 19.50
N GLN A 339 -11.98 -0.60 19.70
CA GLN A 339 -12.09 -1.68 18.73
C GLN A 339 -13.50 -2.28 18.76
N ILE A 340 -13.99 -2.69 17.59
CA ILE A 340 -15.13 -3.57 17.43
C ILE A 340 -14.61 -5.01 17.32
N THR A 341 -15.06 -5.86 18.24
CA THR A 341 -14.53 -7.22 18.45
C THR A 341 -15.60 -8.31 18.39
N ASP A 342 -16.81 -7.92 18.01
CA ASP A 342 -17.93 -8.83 17.93
C ASP A 342 -18.87 -8.47 16.78
N SER A 343 -19.55 -9.48 16.27
CA SER A 343 -20.43 -9.36 15.09
C SER A 343 -21.54 -8.34 15.32
N GLN A 344 -22.17 -8.35 16.50
CA GLN A 344 -23.29 -7.46 16.81
C GLN A 344 -22.88 -5.99 16.78
N ALA A 345 -21.78 -5.62 17.44
CA ALA A 345 -21.25 -4.28 17.42
C ALA A 345 -20.82 -3.82 16.01
N LEU A 346 -20.33 -4.74 15.16
CA LEU A 346 -20.01 -4.46 13.77
C LEU A 346 -21.25 -4.12 12.94
N PHE A 347 -22.34 -4.89 13.12
CA PHE A 347 -23.63 -4.62 12.48
C PHE A 347 -24.24 -3.30 12.98
N ASP A 348 -24.21 -3.04 14.28
CA ASP A 348 -24.68 -1.78 14.87
C ASP A 348 -23.86 -0.60 14.34
N GLU A 349 -22.55 -0.75 14.14
CA GLU A 349 -21.72 0.27 13.46
C GLU A 349 -22.16 0.49 12.01
N GLY A 350 -22.38 -0.57 11.24
CA GLY A 350 -22.84 -0.47 9.86
C GLY A 350 -24.20 0.22 9.73
N ARG A 351 -25.13 -0.11 10.62
CA ARG A 351 -26.47 0.50 10.68
C ARG A 351 -26.38 1.98 11.05
N ASP A 352 -25.77 2.29 12.19
CA ASP A 352 -25.75 3.66 12.73
C ASP A 352 -24.96 4.62 11.83
N MET A 353 -23.93 4.12 11.16
CA MET A 353 -23.10 4.90 10.24
C MET A 353 -23.55 4.83 8.78
N SER A 354 -24.55 4.00 8.45
CA SER A 354 -25.07 3.82 7.08
C SER A 354 -23.97 3.51 6.04
N HIS A 355 -23.09 2.56 6.34
CA HIS A 355 -22.00 2.13 5.46
C HIS A 355 -21.70 0.62 5.56
N CYS A 356 -20.92 0.07 4.62
CA CYS A 356 -20.74 -1.36 4.38
C CYS A 356 -19.93 -2.15 5.44
N VAL A 357 -19.59 -1.59 6.61
CA VAL A 357 -18.65 -2.25 7.53
C VAL A 357 -19.13 -3.64 7.99
N SER A 358 -20.45 -3.88 7.99
CA SER A 358 -21.06 -5.19 8.29
C SER A 358 -20.50 -6.31 7.39
N SER A 359 -20.13 -6.03 6.14
CA SER A 359 -19.55 -7.03 5.22
C SER A 359 -18.12 -7.46 5.58
N TYR A 360 -17.52 -6.84 6.60
CA TYR A 360 -16.12 -7.06 6.97
C TYR A 360 -15.97 -8.19 8.00
N LEU A 361 -17.07 -8.79 8.44
CA LEU A 361 -17.11 -9.88 9.43
C LEU A 361 -16.04 -10.96 9.15
N ASN A 362 -16.00 -11.52 7.95
CA ASN A 362 -15.05 -12.57 7.58
C ASN A 362 -13.57 -12.12 7.63
N ARG A 363 -13.29 -10.83 7.46
CA ARG A 363 -11.93 -10.28 7.54
C ARG A 363 -11.52 -9.97 8.98
N CYS A 364 -12.49 -9.57 9.81
CA CYS A 364 -12.28 -9.40 11.23
C CYS A 364 -12.03 -10.76 11.92
N THR A 365 -12.82 -11.77 11.58
CA THR A 365 -12.69 -13.12 12.16
C THR A 365 -11.41 -13.83 11.73
N SER A 366 -10.94 -13.61 10.49
CA SER A 366 -9.66 -14.15 10.02
C SER A 366 -8.43 -13.39 10.55
N GLY A 367 -8.62 -12.27 11.26
CA GLY A 367 -7.54 -11.43 11.77
C GLY A 367 -6.87 -10.55 10.71
N TYR A 368 -7.37 -10.53 9.46
CA TYR A 368 -6.81 -9.73 8.37
C TYR A 368 -6.93 -8.22 8.63
N CYS A 369 -8.02 -7.80 9.27
CA CYS A 369 -8.20 -6.40 9.68
C CYS A 369 -8.89 -6.31 11.05
N SER A 370 -8.76 -5.13 11.66
CA SER A 370 -9.51 -4.71 12.83
C SER A 370 -10.29 -3.44 12.52
N ILE A 371 -11.51 -3.37 13.05
CA ILE A 371 -12.39 -2.20 12.90
C ILE A 371 -12.45 -1.45 14.22
N TRP A 372 -12.39 -0.13 14.14
CA TRP A 372 -12.36 0.78 15.28
C TRP A 372 -13.42 1.86 15.12
N SER A 373 -14.16 2.13 16.18
CA SER A 373 -15.16 3.20 16.24
C SER A 373 -14.58 4.41 16.98
N LEU A 374 -14.46 5.53 16.28
CA LEU A 374 -14.24 6.84 16.86
C LEU A 374 -15.59 7.41 17.31
N VAL A 375 -15.72 7.63 18.60
CA VAL A 375 -16.92 8.19 19.21
C VAL A 375 -16.59 9.48 19.94
N THR A 376 -17.58 10.35 20.04
CA THR A 376 -17.58 11.49 20.95
C THR A 376 -18.31 11.09 22.22
N GLN A 377 -17.62 11.26 23.35
CA GLN A 377 -18.16 11.13 24.69
C GLN A 377 -18.41 12.52 25.27
N ASP A 378 -19.46 12.61 26.08
CA ASP A 378 -19.86 13.83 26.78
C ASP A 378 -20.46 13.41 28.12
N LEU A 379 -20.11 14.11 29.20
CA LEU A 379 -20.59 13.74 30.54
C LEU A 379 -22.12 13.78 30.67
N PHE A 380 -22.80 14.60 29.85
CA PHE A 380 -24.24 14.85 29.94
C PHE A 380 -25.02 14.43 28.70
N ARG A 381 -24.35 13.95 27.64
CA ARG A 381 -25.01 13.56 26.37
C ARG A 381 -24.65 12.13 25.99
N PRO A 382 -25.55 11.42 25.28
CA PRO A 382 -25.24 10.09 24.79
C PRO A 382 -24.03 10.10 23.85
N THR A 383 -23.28 9.01 23.88
CA THR A 383 -22.16 8.76 22.97
C THR A 383 -22.61 8.92 21.52
N THR A 384 -21.88 9.71 20.74
CA THR A 384 -22.17 9.92 19.31
C THR A 384 -21.06 9.29 18.47
N LYS A 385 -21.42 8.38 17.56
CA LYS A 385 -20.48 7.78 16.59
C LYS A 385 -20.04 8.83 15.57
N GLN A 386 -18.75 8.85 15.24
CA GLN A 386 -18.17 9.86 14.36
C GLN A 386 -17.53 9.26 13.12
N VAL A 387 -16.63 8.29 13.30
CA VAL A 387 -15.85 7.70 12.21
C VAL A 387 -15.57 6.23 12.51
N THR A 388 -15.77 5.38 11.50
CA THR A 388 -15.35 3.97 11.51
C THR A 388 -14.01 3.86 10.80
N ILE A 389 -13.04 3.19 11.41
CA ILE A 389 -11.66 3.12 10.96
C ILE A 389 -11.26 1.66 10.74
N GLU A 390 -10.71 1.34 9.57
CA GLU A 390 -10.16 0.03 9.24
C GLU A 390 -8.64 0.05 9.36
N VAL A 391 -8.11 -0.90 10.15
CA VAL A 391 -6.67 -1.12 10.33
C VAL A 391 -6.33 -2.53 9.90
N LEU A 392 -5.40 -2.67 8.96
CA LEU A 392 -4.87 -3.96 8.53
C LEU A 392 -3.96 -4.57 9.61
N ASP A 393 -3.77 -5.88 9.56
CA ASP A 393 -2.87 -6.65 10.42
C ASP A 393 -1.42 -6.12 10.46
N ASP A 394 -0.97 -5.49 9.36
CA ASP A 394 0.34 -4.85 9.24
C ASP A 394 0.41 -3.40 9.77
N ARG A 395 -0.56 -3.00 10.59
CA ARG A 395 -0.64 -1.69 11.27
C ARG A 395 -0.85 -0.49 10.32
N ARG A 396 -1.38 -0.72 9.13
CA ARG A 396 -1.79 0.35 8.22
C ARG A 396 -3.26 0.70 8.42
N VAL A 397 -3.54 1.99 8.59
CA VAL A 397 -4.90 2.53 8.54
C VAL A 397 -5.24 2.80 7.08
N VAL A 398 -6.15 1.99 6.52
CA VAL A 398 -6.47 2.02 5.08
C VAL A 398 -7.79 2.72 4.78
N GLN A 399 -8.68 2.83 5.77
CA GLN A 399 -9.96 3.52 5.61
C GLN A 399 -10.38 4.21 6.91
N ALA A 400 -11.00 5.39 6.77
CA ALA A 400 -11.66 6.12 7.83
C ALA A 400 -12.89 6.83 7.25
N ARG A 401 -14.10 6.46 7.68
CA ARG A 401 -15.36 6.96 7.10
C ARG A 401 -16.36 7.33 8.17
N GLY A 402 -16.94 8.52 8.05
CA GLY A 402 -18.09 8.93 8.86
C GLY A 402 -19.42 8.42 8.29
N ALA A 403 -20.51 8.90 8.87
CA ALA A 403 -21.86 8.58 8.42
C ALA A 403 -22.04 8.78 6.90
N TYR A 404 -22.71 7.84 6.22
CA TYR A 404 -22.93 7.84 4.76
C TYR A 404 -21.63 7.87 3.93
N ASN A 405 -20.55 7.29 4.44
CA ASN A 405 -19.22 7.26 3.82
C ASN A 405 -18.56 8.64 3.64
N ARG A 406 -19.03 9.66 4.36
CA ARG A 406 -18.40 10.98 4.37
C ARG A 406 -16.94 10.87 4.82
N MET A 407 -16.10 11.78 4.34
CA MET A 407 -14.75 11.92 4.86
C MET A 407 -14.75 12.41 6.31
N PRO A 408 -13.74 12.05 7.11
CA PRO A 408 -13.51 12.68 8.41
C PRO A 408 -13.29 14.19 8.26
N SER A 409 -13.88 14.97 9.16
CA SER A 409 -13.61 16.39 9.32
C SER A 409 -12.18 16.62 9.83
N ALA A 410 -11.67 17.84 9.69
CA ALA A 410 -10.32 18.20 10.16
C ALA A 410 -10.08 17.86 11.65
N LYS A 411 -11.10 18.02 12.50
CA LYS A 411 -11.03 17.69 13.93
C LYS A 411 -10.96 16.18 14.15
N GLU A 412 -11.81 15.40 13.49
CA GLU A 412 -11.78 13.93 13.57
C GLU A 412 -10.44 13.40 13.06
N MET A 413 -9.93 13.95 11.96
CA MET A 413 -8.63 13.57 11.41
C MET A 413 -7.46 13.91 12.34
N GLN A 414 -7.54 15.02 13.09
CA GLN A 414 -6.55 15.34 14.13
C GLN A 414 -6.50 14.26 15.23
N VAL A 415 -7.67 13.78 15.67
CA VAL A 415 -7.76 12.69 16.66
C VAL A 415 -7.18 11.40 16.09
N ILE A 416 -7.52 11.06 14.85
CA ILE A 416 -7.00 9.86 14.16
C ILE A 416 -5.47 9.93 14.02
N ARG A 417 -4.90 11.10 13.69
CA ARG A 417 -3.44 11.30 13.62
C ARG A 417 -2.78 11.13 14.99
N ALA A 418 -3.39 11.66 16.05
CA ALA A 418 -2.87 11.51 17.41
C ALA A 418 -2.86 10.05 17.86
N TRP A 419 -3.95 9.32 17.58
CA TRP A 419 -4.06 7.90 17.85
C TRP A 419 -3.04 7.07 17.06
N ALA A 420 -2.95 7.32 15.74
CA ALA A 420 -1.98 6.63 14.89
C ALA A 420 -0.53 6.86 15.34
N ALA A 421 -0.19 8.07 15.82
CA ALA A 421 1.12 8.36 16.37
C ALA A 421 1.40 7.59 17.68
N ALA A 422 0.40 7.50 18.57
CA ALA A 422 0.51 6.79 19.84
C ALA A 422 0.71 5.28 19.62
N GLU A 423 -0.08 4.68 18.72
CA GLU A 423 -0.07 3.24 18.42
C GLU A 423 0.96 2.82 17.36
N LYS A 424 1.73 3.80 16.84
CA LYS A 424 2.72 3.62 15.76
C LYS A 424 2.09 3.01 14.49
N LEU A 425 0.89 3.44 14.16
CA LEU A 425 0.19 3.08 12.93
C LEU A 425 0.66 3.93 11.76
N THR A 426 0.61 3.35 10.56
CA THR A 426 0.87 4.09 9.31
C THR A 426 -0.45 4.49 8.68
N LEU A 427 -0.70 5.80 8.54
CA LEU A 427 -1.88 6.28 7.82
C LEU A 427 -1.66 6.13 6.32
N GLN A 428 -2.47 5.30 5.67
CA GLN A 428 -2.51 5.12 4.22
C GLN A 428 -3.92 5.40 3.70
N LEU A 429 -4.47 6.52 4.14
CA LEU A 429 -5.77 7.02 3.70
C LEU A 429 -5.59 7.78 2.38
N GLY A 430 -5.48 7.08 1.25
CA GLY A 430 -5.43 7.68 -0.11
C GLY A 430 -4.67 9.02 -0.18
N ASN A 431 -3.34 8.97 -0.06
CA ASN A 431 -2.46 10.05 0.40
C ASN A 431 -2.67 11.50 -0.10
N ASP A 432 -2.46 12.40 0.88
CA ASP A 432 -1.67 13.64 0.87
C ASP A 432 -2.09 14.85 0.03
N TYR A 433 -3.35 14.89 -0.42
CA TYR A 433 -4.03 16.17 -0.64
C TYR A 433 -5.33 16.15 0.15
N TYR A 434 -5.18 16.43 1.44
CA TYR A 434 -6.23 16.92 2.33
C TYR A 434 -5.92 18.38 2.63
#